data_AF-C3RUK5-F1
#
_entry.id   AF-C3RUK5-F1
#
_cell.length_a   1.000
_cell.length_b   1.000
_cell.length_c   1.000
_cell.angle_alpha   90.00
_cell.angle_beta   90.00
_cell.angle_gamma   90.00
#
_symmetry.space_group_name_H-M   'P 1'
#
loop_
_entity.id
_entity.type
_entity.pdbx_description
1 polymer ?
#
loop_
_entity_poly.entity_id
_entity_poly.type
_entity_poly.pdbx_seq_one_letter_code
_entity_poly.pdbx_strand_id
1 'polypeptide(L)'
;FERIWNEILRELKKERIYLVKETQLNKTQQAFILDYFNEEIRSNVIPLMIESIQDFPVLNDRSIYLACKLSKKDRSIPQKYA
;
A
#
# COMPACT_ATOMS: atom_id res chain seq x y z
N PHE A 1 1.17 -15.50 -17.39
CA PHE A 1 1.84 -14.68 -16.37
C PHE A 1 1.85 -15.37 -15.01
N GLU A 2 0.70 -15.56 -14.36
CA GLU A 2 0.58 -16.14 -13.01
C GLU A 2 1.35 -17.46 -12.78
N ARG A 3 1.31 -18.38 -13.75
CA ARG A 3 2.07 -19.65 -13.64
C ARG A 3 3.56 -19.40 -13.45
N ILE A 4 4.16 -18.58 -14.31
CA ILE A 4 5.60 -18.26 -14.28
C ILE A 4 5.94 -17.45 -13.02
N TRP A 5 5.09 -16.50 -12.63
CA TRP A 5 5.26 -15.74 -11.39
C TRP A 5 5.34 -16.67 -10.16
N ASN A 6 4.41 -17.62 -10.06
CA ASN A 6 4.39 -18.58 -8.97
C ASN A 6 5.57 -19.57 -9.03
N GLU A 7 6.04 -19.95 -10.22
CA GLU A 7 7.26 -20.73 -10.38
C GLU A 7 8.48 -19.97 -9.84
N ILE A 8 8.63 -18.68 -10.19
CA ILE A 8 9.72 -17.83 -9.68
C ILE A 8 9.68 -17.71 -8.14
N LEU A 9 8.50 -17.49 -7.55
CA LEU A 9 8.36 -17.42 -6.09
C LEU A 9 8.78 -18.72 -5.40
N ARG A 10 8.55 -19.88 -6.04
CA ARG A 10 9.00 -21.18 -5.51
C ARG A 10 10.52 -21.33 -5.59
N GLU A 11 11.13 -20.93 -6.70
CA GLU A 11 12.59 -20.98 -6.85
C GLU A 11 13.29 -20.03 -5.86
N LEU A 12 12.82 -18.80 -5.69
CA LEU A 12 13.32 -17.86 -4.67
C LEU A 12 13.27 -18.48 -3.27
N LYS A 13 12.17 -19.17 -2.94
CA LYS A 13 12.00 -19.84 -1.64
C LYS A 13 13.03 -20.95 -1.41
N LYS A 14 13.43 -21.70 -2.45
CA LYS A 14 14.50 -22.71 -2.34
C LYS A 14 15.84 -22.07 -1.99
N GLU A 15 16.10 -20.88 -2.53
CA GLU A 15 17.26 -20.04 -2.22
C GLU A 15 17.09 -19.22 -0.92
N ARG A 16 16.08 -19.53 -0.09
CA ARG A 16 15.77 -18.83 1.17
C ARG A 16 15.44 -17.35 1.02
N ILE A 17 14.95 -16.94 -0.15
CA ILE A 17 14.43 -15.60 -0.42
C ILE A 17 12.90 -15.66 -0.36
N TYR A 18 12.30 -14.79 0.46
CA TYR A 18 10.86 -14.80 0.72
C TYR A 18 10.26 -13.44 0.39
N LEU A 19 9.39 -13.39 -0.61
CA LEU A 19 8.50 -12.25 -0.83
C LEU A 19 7.24 -12.46 0.02
N VAL A 20 7.08 -11.64 1.05
CA VAL A 20 6.01 -11.77 2.05
C VAL A 20 5.02 -10.62 1.95
N LYS A 21 3.77 -10.91 2.32
CA LYS A 21 2.71 -9.91 2.49
C LYS A 21 2.67 -9.39 3.92
N GLU A 22 1.98 -8.27 4.14
CA GLU A 22 1.76 -7.66 5.44
C GLU A 22 1.12 -8.62 6.46
N THR A 23 0.30 -9.56 5.97
CA THR A 23 -0.35 -10.62 6.76
C THR A 23 0.57 -11.74 7.23
N GLN A 24 1.82 -11.79 6.75
CA GLN A 24 2.78 -12.86 7.01
C GLN A 24 3.96 -12.41 7.89
N LEU A 25 3.93 -11.16 8.36
CA LEU A 25 5.01 -10.56 9.13
C LEU A 25 4.97 -10.98 10.60
N ASN A 26 6.14 -11.21 11.18
CA ASN A 26 6.27 -11.34 12.63
C ASN A 26 6.31 -9.96 13.33
N LYS A 27 6.22 -9.94 14.66
CA LYS A 27 6.19 -8.69 15.44
C LYS A 27 7.39 -7.79 15.20
N THR A 28 8.59 -8.36 15.07
CA THR A 28 9.81 -7.59 14.83
C THR A 28 9.80 -6.94 13.45
N GLN A 29 9.37 -7.66 12.42
CA GLN A 29 9.22 -7.12 11.06
C GLN A 29 8.14 -6.05 10.98
N GLN A 30 7.03 -6.21 11.70
CA GLN A 30 5.98 -5.19 11.78
C GLN A 30 6.49 -3.88 12.38
N ALA A 31 7.22 -3.96 13.51
CA ALA A 31 7.84 -2.79 14.12
C ALA A 31 8.79 -2.10 13.14
N PHE A 32 9.70 -2.86 12.52
CA PHE A 32 10.64 -2.33 11.53
C PHE A 32 9.94 -1.61 10.36
N ILE A 33 8.88 -2.20 9.79
CA ILE A 33 8.17 -1.58 8.65
C ILE A 33 7.45 -0.30 9.08
N LEU A 34 6.90 -0.23 10.29
CA LEU A 34 6.28 0.99 10.81
C LEU A 34 7.31 2.11 10.99
N ASP A 35 8.47 1.80 11.56
CA ASP A 35 9.55 2.75 11.74
C ASP A 35 10.07 3.24 10.38
N TYR A 36 10.37 2.32 9.46
CA TYR A 36 10.77 2.64 8.09
C TYR A 36 9.73 3.48 7.35
N PHE A 37 8.44 3.17 7.50
CA PHE A 37 7.38 3.98 6.91
C PHE A 37 7.40 5.41 7.46
N ASN A 38 7.57 5.59 8.76
CA ASN A 38 7.58 6.89 9.40
C ASN A 38 8.79 7.74 9.01
N GLU A 39 9.95 7.12 8.90
CA GLU A 39 11.23 7.80 8.64
C GLU A 39 11.45 8.08 7.15
N GLU A 40 11.15 7.11 6.28
CA GLU A 40 11.60 7.15 4.88
C GLU A 40 10.45 7.34 3.86
N ILE A 41 9.25 6.81 4.15
CA ILE A 41 8.15 6.78 3.17
C ILE A 41 7.15 7.91 3.38
N ARG A 42 6.78 8.20 4.64
CA ARG A 42 5.65 9.08 5.00
C ARG A 42 5.72 10.45 4.34
N SER A 43 6.90 11.06 4.27
CA SER A 43 7.12 12.38 3.66
C SER A 43 6.81 12.41 2.15
N ASN A 44 6.88 11.25 1.49
CA ASN A 44 6.65 11.10 0.05
C ASN A 44 5.21 10.64 -0.28
N VAL A 45 4.37 10.39 0.74
CA VAL A 45 2.97 9.95 0.56
C VAL A 45 2.03 11.14 0.76
N ILE A 46 1.42 11.58 -0.34
CA ILE A 46 0.48 12.70 -0.34
C ILE A 46 -0.94 12.15 -0.54
N PRO A 47 -1.85 12.31 0.44
CA PRO A 47 -3.25 11.94 0.25
C PRO A 47 -3.95 12.96 -0.67
N LEU A 48 -4.67 12.46 -1.68
CA LEU A 48 -5.42 13.27 -2.63
C LEU A 48 -6.92 13.12 -2.36
N MET A 49 -7.46 13.98 -1.49
CA MET A 49 -8.88 13.94 -1.11
C MET A 49 -9.78 14.28 -2.31
N ILE A 50 -10.51 13.30 -2.83
CA ILE A 50 -11.34 13.43 -4.04
C ILE A 50 -12.36 14.55 -3.90
N GLU A 51 -13.00 14.68 -2.73
CA GLU A 51 -14.03 15.70 -2.50
C GLU A 51 -13.49 17.13 -2.39
N SER A 52 -12.17 17.29 -2.21
CA SER A 52 -11.53 18.60 -2.05
C SER A 52 -10.85 19.08 -3.34
N ILE A 53 -10.88 18.26 -4.39
CA ILE A 53 -10.24 18.56 -5.67
C ILE A 53 -11.26 19.23 -6.59
N GLN A 54 -10.96 20.45 -7.02
CA GLN A 54 -11.80 21.18 -7.97
C GLN A 54 -11.71 20.56 -9.38
N ASP A 55 -10.49 20.22 -9.82
CA ASP A 55 -10.20 19.54 -11.08
C ASP A 55 -9.23 18.39 -10.84
N PHE A 56 -9.59 17.19 -11.30
CA PHE A 56 -8.80 15.99 -11.05
C PHE A 56 -7.40 16.11 -11.68
N PRO A 57 -6.31 15.86 -10.93
CA PRO A 57 -4.97 16.00 -11.47
C PRO A 57 -4.72 14.95 -12.56
N VAL A 58 -3.89 15.31 -13.54
CA VAL A 58 -3.40 14.33 -14.52
C VAL A 58 -2.54 13.32 -13.77
N LEU A 59 -2.97 12.05 -13.81
CA LEU A 59 -2.22 10.96 -13.24
C LEU A 59 -1.18 10.47 -14.25
N ASN A 60 -0.04 10.00 -13.73
CA ASN A 60 0.99 9.40 -14.55
C ASN A 60 0.65 7.91 -14.75
N ASP A 61 0.39 7.51 -16.01
CA ASP A 61 0.02 6.14 -16.38
C ASP A 61 1.02 5.06 -15.95
N ARG A 62 2.27 5.43 -15.66
CA ARG A 62 3.32 4.48 -15.19
C ARG A 62 3.44 4.41 -13.67
N SER A 63 2.63 5.17 -12.93
CA SER A 63 2.65 5.21 -11.47
C SER A 63 1.56 4.32 -10.86
N ILE A 64 1.81 3.82 -9.65
CA ILE A 64 0.85 3.03 -8.88
C ILE A 64 0.18 3.95 -7.87
N TYR A 65 -1.15 3.96 -7.84
CA TYR A 65 -1.96 4.76 -6.92
C TYR A 65 -2.78 3.85 -6.00
N LEU A 66 -3.03 4.30 -4.78
CA LEU A 66 -3.88 3.62 -3.80
C LEU A 66 -5.19 4.39 -3.60
N ALA A 67 -6.29 3.86 -4.12
CA ALA A 67 -7.62 4.41 -3.85
C ALA A 67 -8.10 3.97 -2.47
N CYS A 68 -8.38 4.93 -1.60
CA CYS A 68 -8.74 4.73 -0.22
C CYS A 68 -10.18 5.16 0.05
N LYS A 69 -10.96 4.29 0.69
CA LYS A 69 -12.29 4.64 1.23
C LYS A 69 -12.18 4.94 2.72
N LEU A 70 -12.50 6.17 3.09
CA LEU A 70 -12.48 6.66 4.46
C LEU A 70 -13.91 6.68 5.00
N SER A 71 -14.12 6.05 6.15
CA SER A 71 -15.42 6.06 6.83
C SER A 71 -15.26 5.99 8.33
N LYS A 72 -16.15 6.67 9.06
CA LYS A 72 -16.21 6.56 10.51
C LYS A 72 -17.18 5.45 10.90
N LYS A 73 -16.78 4.60 11.85
CA LYS A 73 -17.55 3.42 12.28
C LYS A 73 -18.97 3.76 12.74
N ASP A 74 -19.14 4.91 13.38
CA ASP A 74 -20.42 5.41 13.89
C ASP A 74 -21.28 6.12 12.82
N ARG A 75 -20.81 6.20 11.57
CA ARG A 75 -21.47 6.89 10.44
C ARG A 75 -21.78 8.37 10.68
N SER A 76 -21.19 8.98 11.71
CA SER A 76 -21.38 10.40 12.01
C SER A 76 -20.75 11.32 10.97
N ILE A 77 -19.83 10.79 10.15
CA ILE A 77 -19.19 11.52 9.05
C ILE A 77 -19.52 10.78 7.75
N PRO A 78 -19.96 11.50 6.70
CA PRO A 78 -20.11 10.93 5.37
C PRO A 78 -18.84 10.24 4.89
N GLN A 79 -19.01 9.19 4.08
CA GLN A 79 -17.88 8.50 3.47
C GLN A 79 -17.08 9.48 2.60
N LYS A 80 -15.76 9.37 2.66
CA LYS A 80 -14.83 10.15 1.84
C LYS A 80 -13.92 9.24 1.05
N TYR A 81 -13.33 9.76 -0.02
CA TYR A 81 -12.41 9.04 -0.89
C TYR A 81 -11.09 9.80 -1.01
N ALA A 82 -9.99 9.06 -1.05
CA ALA A 82 -8.64 9.59 -1.23
C ALA A 82 -7.82 8.71 -2.17
#